data_AF-A0A944G1B8-F1
#
_entry.id   AF-A0A944G1B8-F1
#
_cell.length_a   1.000
_cell.length_b   1.000
_cell.length_c   1.000
_cell.angle_alpha   90.00
_cell.angle_beta   90.00
_cell.angle_gamma   90.00
#
_symmetry.space_group_name_H-M   'P 1'
#
loop_
_entity.id
_entity.type
_entity.pdbx_description
1 polymer ?
#
loop_
_entity_poly.entity_id
_entity_poly.type
_entity_poly.pdbx_seq_one_letter_code
_entity_poly.pdbx_strand_id
1 'polypeptide(L)'
;MKSCKKIFAAVISAASLLMSSLYAEYNSLGIPDSAEIRKTIIDNWLNQDLEGIRMQNSQIRANKAGEIFQISLEEQSDVFAVYVSPRTQINIDVYDSTGVHTVTEDAYPVNAFGSWMYVRSKDDGKPEYLRIYVAKNSDVYIQFKPHKNVTTCDFVIFNSFAAQNVPLGIPFEKLLTSSVQEIYNLTKNSLPWNYSGYVQNQYDSNILMVKTIRTYLKDIAYENDAMYDEIGKNISITKGTLHIPEERNKGKLVLSSCGFVKWVVDGLVDPIAGSYLKRGPLIESTVEYNPTGYQGNLNNSFNTNFSLDWTRNLAAAALSVRAKKTYLYKDTGVDVTVEPFTAVYTSKGVTNTAGYIKNTGYQPDNLKALLYVLAITEPDYFYLAAIRQTDRKSSEVKVFNDAAVIFPFFDKNGTFHISVFMDGEELKYNDFEKYLVKSKDCFVHLTRIKTSSNFYPMGIKGK
;
A
#
# COMPACT_ATOMS: atom_id res chain seq x y z
N MET A 1 14.76 -62.41 5.01
CA MET A 1 13.91 -61.33 4.44
C MET A 1 12.83 -60.75 5.38
N LYS A 2 12.69 -61.20 6.65
CA LYS A 2 11.74 -60.61 7.62
C LYS A 2 12.36 -59.61 8.62
N SER A 3 13.69 -59.58 8.75
CA SER A 3 14.39 -58.67 9.68
C SER A 3 14.58 -57.24 9.11
N CYS A 4 14.85 -57.09 7.80
CA CYS A 4 15.01 -55.77 7.16
C CYS A 4 13.76 -54.89 7.16
N LYS A 5 12.55 -55.46 7.21
CA LYS A 5 11.30 -54.67 7.18
C LYS A 5 10.99 -53.97 8.50
N LYS A 6 11.49 -54.49 9.64
CA LYS A 6 11.26 -53.85 10.96
C LYS A 6 12.17 -52.66 11.21
N ILE A 7 13.40 -52.69 10.67
CA ILE A 7 14.35 -51.58 10.78
C ILE A 7 13.91 -50.41 9.89
N PHE A 8 13.39 -50.68 8.69
CA PHE A 8 12.91 -49.63 7.78
C PHE A 8 11.66 -48.90 8.29
N ALA A 9 10.74 -49.60 8.97
CA ALA A 9 9.56 -48.98 9.58
C ALA A 9 9.88 -48.14 10.83
N ALA A 10 10.91 -48.54 11.60
CA ALA A 10 11.39 -47.78 12.75
C ALA A 10 12.13 -46.49 12.34
N VAL A 11 12.92 -46.54 11.26
CA VAL A 11 13.64 -45.36 10.73
C VAL A 11 12.69 -44.35 10.10
N ILE A 12 11.63 -44.79 9.41
CA ILE A 12 10.60 -43.88 8.86
C ILE A 12 9.76 -43.24 9.99
N SER A 13 9.43 -43.99 11.05
CA SER A 13 8.70 -43.43 12.20
C SER A 13 9.54 -42.44 13.01
N ALA A 14 10.85 -42.70 13.16
CA ALA A 14 11.79 -41.78 13.79
C ALA A 14 12.05 -40.54 12.92
N ALA A 15 12.10 -40.67 11.59
CA ALA A 15 12.21 -39.54 10.67
C ALA A 15 10.94 -38.68 10.64
N SER A 16 9.73 -39.26 10.76
CA SER A 16 8.50 -38.49 10.91
C SER A 16 8.38 -37.79 12.26
N LEU A 17 8.91 -38.38 13.34
CA LEU A 17 8.97 -37.76 14.67
C LEU A 17 10.02 -36.64 14.77
N LEU A 18 11.14 -36.78 14.05
CA LEU A 18 12.18 -35.74 13.94
C LEU A 18 11.82 -34.62 12.96
N MET A 19 10.94 -34.88 11.98
CA MET A 19 10.40 -33.85 11.09
C MET A 19 9.20 -33.11 11.70
N SER A 20 8.47 -33.71 12.65
CA SER A 20 7.44 -32.99 13.41
C SER A 20 8.01 -31.99 14.43
N SER A 21 9.28 -32.14 14.84
CA SER A 21 9.96 -31.19 15.73
C SER A 21 10.56 -29.96 15.03
N LEU A 22 10.47 -29.87 13.69
CA LEU A 22 10.89 -28.67 12.93
C LEU A 22 9.71 -27.78 12.50
N TYR A 23 8.47 -28.18 12.82
CA TYR A 23 7.25 -27.40 12.54
C TYR A 23 6.63 -26.75 13.79
N ALA A 24 7.27 -26.86 14.96
CA ALA A 24 6.94 -26.11 16.16
C ALA A 24 8.02 -25.04 16.32
N GLU A 25 7.80 -23.75 16.06
CA GLU A 25 7.08 -22.80 16.91
C GLU A 25 6.72 -21.49 16.15
N TYR A 26 6.58 -21.51 14.82
CA TYR A 26 6.18 -20.29 14.09
C TYR A 26 4.68 -20.07 14.22
N ASN A 27 4.26 -18.84 14.58
CA ASN A 27 2.85 -18.46 14.44
C ASN A 27 2.47 -18.46 12.96
N SER A 28 1.18 -18.68 12.70
CA SER A 28 0.60 -18.76 11.35
C SER A 28 0.79 -17.49 10.49
N LEU A 29 1.22 -16.38 11.09
CA LEU A 29 1.42 -15.10 10.43
C LEU A 29 2.90 -14.83 10.08
N GLY A 30 3.83 -15.68 10.52
CA GLY A 30 5.26 -15.50 10.28
C GLY A 30 5.88 -14.28 10.97
N ILE A 31 5.21 -13.73 11.99
CA ILE A 31 5.68 -12.57 12.77
C ILE A 31 6.70 -13.06 13.81
N PRO A 32 7.90 -12.46 13.96
CA PRO A 32 8.80 -12.85 15.05
C PRO A 32 8.13 -12.75 16.42
N ASP A 33 8.25 -13.78 17.27
CA ASP A 33 7.53 -13.84 18.54
C ASP A 33 8.45 -13.93 19.76
N SER A 34 8.47 -12.86 20.55
CA SER A 34 9.26 -12.76 21.78
C SER A 34 8.51 -13.17 23.06
N ALA A 35 7.36 -13.83 22.99
CA ALA A 35 6.54 -14.14 24.19
C ALA A 35 7.29 -14.91 25.28
N GLU A 36 8.13 -15.87 24.89
CA GLU A 36 8.94 -16.62 25.84
C GLU A 36 9.94 -15.72 26.56
N ILE A 37 10.59 -14.83 25.83
CA ILE A 37 11.52 -13.84 26.38
C ILE A 37 10.74 -12.92 27.32
N ARG A 38 9.60 -12.38 26.89
CA ARG A 38 8.76 -11.48 27.69
C ARG A 38 8.33 -12.10 29.02
N LYS A 39 7.97 -13.39 29.03
CA LYS A 39 7.65 -14.14 30.27
C LYS A 39 8.80 -14.16 31.29
N THR A 40 10.05 -14.13 30.83
CA THR A 40 11.25 -14.17 31.71
C THR A 40 11.72 -12.79 32.18
N ILE A 41 11.17 -11.69 31.63
CA ILE A 41 11.58 -10.32 31.95
C ILE A 41 10.46 -9.50 32.61
N ILE A 42 9.36 -10.16 33.03
CA ILE A 42 8.21 -9.50 33.66
C ILE A 42 8.67 -8.64 34.83
N ASP A 43 9.33 -9.23 35.82
CA ASP A 43 9.66 -8.54 37.07
C ASP A 43 10.79 -7.53 36.89
N ASN A 44 11.77 -7.84 36.04
CA ASN A 44 12.98 -7.03 35.89
C ASN A 44 12.80 -5.88 34.89
N TRP A 45 11.92 -6.01 33.89
CA TRP A 45 11.71 -4.99 32.85
C TRP A 45 10.28 -4.48 32.79
N LEU A 46 9.29 -5.38 32.67
CA LEU A 46 7.93 -4.95 32.36
C LEU A 46 7.22 -4.31 33.56
N ASN A 47 7.39 -4.86 34.76
CA ASN A 47 6.79 -4.37 36.00
C ASN A 47 7.72 -3.50 36.85
N GLN A 48 9.00 -3.42 36.50
CA GLN A 48 10.01 -2.66 37.24
C GLN A 48 9.75 -1.15 37.18
N ASP A 49 10.16 -0.38 38.19
CA ASP A 49 10.12 1.08 38.12
C ASP A 49 11.18 1.66 37.16
N LEU A 50 11.04 2.93 36.79
CA LEU A 50 11.93 3.56 35.81
C LEU A 50 13.39 3.59 36.29
N GLU A 51 13.63 3.86 37.57
CA GLU A 51 14.98 3.90 38.13
C GLU A 51 15.66 2.53 38.07
N GLY A 52 14.94 1.46 38.39
CA GLY A 52 15.41 0.09 38.29
C GLY A 52 15.68 -0.35 36.85
N ILE A 53 14.94 0.17 35.86
CA ILE A 53 15.21 -0.12 34.44
C ILE A 53 16.41 0.69 33.93
N ARG A 54 16.57 1.96 34.36
CA ARG A 54 17.73 2.81 33.98
C ARG A 54 19.07 2.20 34.38
N MET A 55 19.09 1.43 35.46
CA MET A 55 20.28 0.72 35.93
C MET A 55 20.62 -0.53 35.11
N GLN A 56 19.80 -0.89 34.11
CA GLN A 56 19.98 -2.08 33.28
C GLN A 56 20.56 -1.73 31.91
N ASN A 57 21.55 -2.51 31.49
CA ASN A 57 22.02 -2.50 30.11
C ASN A 57 21.05 -3.27 29.21
N SER A 58 21.01 -2.90 27.92
CA SER A 58 20.25 -3.66 26.93
C SER A 58 20.67 -5.13 26.90
N GLN A 59 19.72 -6.03 26.75
CA GLN A 59 19.97 -7.48 26.81
C GLN A 59 19.63 -8.14 25.48
N ILE A 60 20.52 -9.00 24.98
CA ILE A 60 20.24 -9.83 23.81
C ILE A 60 19.83 -11.21 24.28
N ARG A 61 18.69 -11.72 23.80
CA ARG A 61 18.16 -13.04 24.13
C ARG A 61 17.64 -13.73 22.89
N ALA A 62 17.73 -15.05 22.85
CA ALA A 62 17.10 -15.87 21.82
C ALA A 62 15.87 -16.56 22.38
N ASN A 63 14.83 -16.72 21.57
CA ASN A 63 13.72 -17.63 21.88
C ASN A 63 14.11 -19.08 21.51
N LYS A 64 13.25 -20.05 21.81
CA LYS A 64 13.50 -21.46 21.45
C LYS A 64 13.59 -21.72 19.95
N ALA A 65 12.94 -20.91 19.12
CA ALA A 65 13.05 -20.96 17.67
C ALA A 65 14.39 -20.40 17.14
N GLY A 66 15.25 -19.86 18.00
CA GLY A 66 16.54 -19.27 17.65
C GLY A 66 16.45 -17.85 17.10
N GLU A 67 15.28 -17.22 17.12
CA GLU A 67 15.11 -15.81 16.79
C GLU A 67 15.72 -14.96 17.92
N ILE A 68 16.57 -14.00 17.55
CA ILE A 68 17.31 -13.16 18.49
C ILE A 68 16.58 -11.83 18.64
N PHE A 69 16.43 -11.37 19.88
CA PHE A 69 15.82 -10.10 20.24
C PHE A 69 16.73 -9.28 21.14
N GLN A 70 16.65 -7.96 21.01
CA GLN A 70 17.20 -7.02 21.98
C GLN A 70 16.07 -6.49 22.86
N ILE A 71 16.33 -6.45 24.17
CA ILE A 71 15.51 -5.78 25.16
C ILE A 71 16.19 -4.46 25.49
N SER A 72 15.48 -3.34 25.35
CA SER A 72 16.03 -2.00 25.56
C SER A 72 14.99 -1.03 26.16
N LEU A 73 15.50 0.03 26.78
CA LEU A 73 14.73 1.17 27.28
C LEU A 73 14.92 2.33 26.31
N GLU A 74 13.83 3.02 25.96
CA GLU A 74 13.92 4.40 25.48
C GLU A 74 13.00 5.31 26.30
N GLU A 75 13.38 6.57 26.40
CA GLU A 75 12.66 7.57 27.17
C GLU A 75 12.24 8.75 26.29
N GLN A 76 11.03 9.25 26.52
CA GLN A 76 10.53 10.51 25.97
C GLN A 76 10.25 11.48 27.13
N SER A 77 9.64 12.64 26.87
CA SER A 77 9.38 13.65 27.91
C SER A 77 8.59 13.08 29.09
N ASP A 78 7.44 12.45 28.79
CA ASP A 78 6.44 12.09 29.80
C ASP A 78 6.23 10.57 29.92
N VAL A 79 6.85 9.80 29.03
CA VAL A 79 6.72 8.34 28.96
C VAL A 79 8.07 7.67 28.80
N PHE A 80 8.13 6.40 29.16
CA PHE A 80 9.23 5.49 28.83
C PHE A 80 8.69 4.23 28.17
N ALA A 81 9.52 3.59 27.34
CA ALA A 81 9.17 2.42 26.57
C ALA A 81 10.18 1.30 26.78
N VAL A 82 9.68 0.10 27.10
CA VAL A 82 10.46 -1.14 27.03
C VAL A 82 10.21 -1.78 25.69
N TYR A 83 11.27 -1.99 24.92
CA TYR A 83 11.22 -2.67 23.64
C TYR A 83 11.71 -4.10 23.75
N VAL A 84 11.11 -4.98 22.95
CA VAL A 84 11.65 -6.30 22.64
C VAL A 84 11.65 -6.44 21.12
N SER A 85 12.79 -6.12 20.51
CA SER A 85 12.94 -5.92 19.07
C SER A 85 13.69 -7.09 18.44
N PRO A 86 13.16 -7.73 17.37
CA PRO A 86 13.86 -8.80 16.69
C PRO A 86 15.09 -8.27 15.96
N ARG A 87 16.05 -9.16 15.78
CA ARG A 87 17.22 -8.92 14.95
C ARG A 87 16.81 -8.77 13.49
N THR A 88 17.33 -7.73 12.86
CA THR A 88 17.25 -7.47 11.43
C THR A 88 18.66 -7.29 10.88
N GLN A 89 18.83 -7.50 9.58
CA GLN A 89 20.09 -7.23 8.91
C GLN A 89 19.94 -5.96 8.09
N ILE A 90 20.81 -4.99 8.32
CA ILE A 90 20.85 -3.74 7.56
C ILE A 90 22.14 -3.67 6.76
N ASN A 91 22.04 -3.15 5.54
CA ASN A 91 23.18 -2.88 4.70
C ASN A 91 23.64 -1.44 4.96
N ILE A 92 24.89 -1.28 5.39
CA ILE A 92 25.50 0.00 5.71
C ILE A 92 26.61 0.25 4.70
N ASP A 93 26.54 1.38 4.00
CA ASP A 93 27.63 1.82 3.14
C ASP A 93 28.73 2.47 3.99
N VAL A 94 29.87 1.81 4.07
CA VAL A 94 31.05 2.30 4.77
C VAL A 94 31.95 3.02 3.76
N TYR A 95 32.28 4.26 4.08
CA TYR A 95 33.16 5.11 3.28
C TYR A 95 34.56 5.07 3.91
N ASP A 96 35.53 4.48 3.21
CA ASP A 96 36.93 4.48 3.64
C ASP A 96 37.88 4.99 2.53
N SER A 97 39.18 4.97 2.80
CA SER A 97 40.22 5.43 1.86
C SER A 97 40.34 4.55 0.60
N THR A 98 39.65 3.41 0.54
CA THR A 98 39.64 2.46 -0.58
C THR A 98 38.36 2.50 -1.40
N GLY A 99 37.31 3.17 -0.91
CA GLY A 99 36.06 3.43 -1.64
C GLY A 99 34.81 3.26 -0.76
N VAL A 100 33.68 3.01 -1.42
CA VAL A 100 32.42 2.67 -0.76
C VAL A 100 32.26 1.15 -0.78
N HIS A 101 32.15 0.54 0.39
CA HIS A 101 31.83 -0.88 0.51
C HIS A 101 30.63 -1.09 1.43
N THR A 102 29.72 -1.97 1.04
CA THR A 102 28.51 -2.27 1.81
C THR A 102 28.79 -3.40 2.80
N VAL A 103 28.62 -3.14 4.08
CA VAL A 103 28.70 -4.13 5.17
C VAL A 103 27.30 -4.45 5.66
N THR A 104 27.00 -5.74 5.82
CA THR A 104 25.75 -6.18 6.45
C THR A 104 25.98 -6.30 7.95
N GLU A 105 25.26 -5.50 8.74
CA GLU A 105 25.34 -5.48 10.19
C GLU A 105 24.01 -5.92 10.82
N ASP A 106 24.10 -6.58 11.98
CA ASP A 106 22.94 -6.92 12.79
C ASP A 106 22.43 -5.65 13.50
N ALA A 107 21.14 -5.35 13.33
CA ALA A 107 20.47 -4.23 13.97
C ALA A 107 19.17 -4.67 14.65
N TYR A 108 18.73 -3.92 15.65
CA TYR A 108 17.51 -4.19 16.41
C TYR A 108 16.56 -2.97 16.40
N PRO A 109 15.99 -2.59 15.23
CA PRO A 109 15.11 -1.43 15.16
C PRO A 109 13.88 -1.61 16.04
N VAL A 110 13.58 -0.59 16.84
CA VAL A 110 12.45 -0.58 17.79
C VAL A 110 11.07 -0.70 17.13
N ASN A 111 11.00 -0.46 15.83
CA ASN A 111 9.80 -0.52 14.99
C ASN A 111 9.89 -1.59 13.88
N ALA A 112 10.78 -2.57 14.02
CA ALA A 112 10.88 -3.69 13.11
C ALA A 112 9.65 -4.62 13.18
N PHE A 113 9.45 -5.41 12.12
CA PHE A 113 8.43 -6.45 12.08
C PHE A 113 8.59 -7.45 13.22
N GLY A 114 7.57 -7.59 14.08
CA GLY A 114 7.62 -8.40 15.30
C GLY A 114 8.17 -7.67 16.53
N SER A 115 8.53 -6.38 16.43
CA SER A 115 8.89 -5.58 17.61
C SER A 115 7.68 -5.38 18.51
N TRP A 116 7.94 -5.49 19.82
CA TRP A 116 7.01 -5.21 20.89
C TRP A 116 7.45 -3.96 21.64
N MET A 117 6.55 -3.00 21.82
CA MET A 117 6.81 -1.72 22.45
C MET A 117 5.80 -1.50 23.56
N TYR A 118 6.24 -1.61 24.81
CA TYR A 118 5.41 -1.40 25.98
C TYR A 118 5.70 -0.04 26.60
N VAL A 119 4.73 0.88 26.53
CA VAL A 119 4.86 2.27 26.97
C VAL A 119 4.16 2.49 28.29
N ARG A 120 4.83 3.21 29.19
CA ARG A 120 4.36 3.54 30.53
C ARG A 120 4.60 5.01 30.85
N SER A 121 3.73 5.58 31.68
CA SER A 121 3.87 6.94 32.20
C SER A 121 5.08 7.04 33.13
N LYS A 122 5.85 8.13 33.02
CA LYS A 122 6.95 8.42 33.94
C LYS A 122 6.47 8.85 35.32
N ASP A 123 5.27 9.40 35.41
CA ASP A 123 4.74 9.98 36.66
C ASP A 123 4.32 8.91 37.66
N ASP A 124 3.61 7.88 37.20
CA ASP A 124 3.02 6.85 38.06
C ASP A 124 3.37 5.41 37.63
N GLY A 125 4.14 5.25 36.55
CA GLY A 125 4.53 3.95 36.03
C GLY A 125 3.37 3.15 35.45
N LYS A 126 2.18 3.71 35.25
CA LYS A 126 1.04 2.95 34.70
C LYS A 126 1.19 2.68 33.21
N PRO A 127 0.61 1.58 32.70
CA PRO A 127 0.58 1.29 31.27
C PRO A 127 -0.19 2.37 30.50
N GLU A 128 0.45 2.91 29.46
CA GLU A 128 -0.20 3.80 28.49
C GLU A 128 -0.72 2.98 27.30
N TYR A 129 0.14 2.16 26.71
CA TYR A 129 -0.23 1.24 25.64
C TYR A 129 0.85 0.18 25.39
N LEU A 130 0.45 -0.87 24.68
CA LEU A 130 1.33 -1.86 24.10
C LEU A 130 1.16 -1.82 22.57
N ARG A 131 2.26 -1.73 21.83
CA ARG A 131 2.25 -1.74 20.37
C ARG A 131 3.02 -2.94 19.83
N ILE A 132 2.45 -3.59 18.82
CA ILE A 132 3.05 -4.69 18.07
C ILE A 132 3.10 -4.31 16.60
N TYR A 133 4.29 -4.38 16.01
CA TYR A 133 4.48 -4.12 14.57
C TYR A 133 4.23 -5.41 13.79
N VAL A 134 3.09 -5.45 13.08
CA VAL A 134 2.55 -6.68 12.49
C VAL A 134 2.83 -6.82 11.00
N ALA A 135 3.54 -5.88 10.39
CA ALA A 135 4.02 -5.99 9.01
C ALA A 135 5.47 -5.50 8.91
N LYS A 136 6.13 -5.79 7.78
CA LYS A 136 7.45 -5.24 7.41
C LYS A 136 7.39 -3.78 6.99
N ASN A 137 6.59 -3.00 7.71
CA ASN A 137 6.45 -1.56 7.59
C ASN A 137 6.06 -1.01 8.96
N SER A 138 6.85 -0.08 9.48
CA SER A 138 6.65 0.51 10.81
C SER A 138 5.33 1.27 10.95
N ASP A 139 4.73 1.71 9.84
CA ASP A 139 3.47 2.43 9.82
C ASP A 139 2.24 1.50 9.90
N VAL A 140 2.46 0.18 10.04
CA VAL A 140 1.43 -0.84 10.17
C VAL A 140 1.60 -1.60 11.47
N TYR A 141 0.72 -1.34 12.42
CA TYR A 141 0.82 -1.87 13.78
C TYR A 141 -0.53 -2.05 14.43
N ILE A 142 -0.54 -2.86 15.48
CA ILE A 142 -1.66 -3.01 16.40
C ILE A 142 -1.27 -2.39 17.73
N GLN A 143 -2.16 -1.57 18.29
CA GLN A 143 -1.94 -0.89 19.55
C GLN A 143 -3.07 -1.21 20.53
N PHE A 144 -2.69 -1.74 21.69
CA PHE A 144 -3.57 -2.08 22.79
C PHE A 144 -3.44 -1.03 23.88
N LYS A 145 -4.57 -0.60 24.46
CA LYS A 145 -4.63 0.40 25.54
C LYS A 145 -5.47 -0.14 26.69
N PRO A 146 -5.06 0.06 27.94
CA PRO A 146 -5.94 -0.20 29.07
C PRO A 146 -7.12 0.80 29.04
N HIS A 147 -8.35 0.29 29.18
CA HIS A 147 -9.55 1.11 29.25
C HIS A 147 -10.51 0.58 30.31
N LYS A 148 -10.47 1.18 31.51
CA LYS A 148 -11.21 0.71 32.68
C LYS A 148 -10.84 -0.76 32.97
N ASN A 149 -11.80 -1.68 32.86
CA ASN A 149 -11.61 -3.11 33.14
C ASN A 149 -11.41 -3.95 31.88
N VAL A 150 -11.32 -3.32 30.71
CA VAL A 150 -11.11 -3.99 29.42
C VAL A 150 -9.90 -3.39 28.72
N THR A 151 -9.39 -4.10 27.73
CA THR A 151 -8.40 -3.55 26.81
C THR A 151 -9.10 -3.05 25.56
N THR A 152 -8.74 -1.88 25.05
CA THR A 152 -9.15 -1.44 23.70
C THR A 152 -8.01 -1.59 22.71
N CYS A 153 -8.34 -1.79 21.45
CA CYS A 153 -7.38 -2.03 20.39
C CYS A 153 -7.60 -1.13 19.17
N ASP A 154 -6.50 -0.61 18.64
CA ASP A 154 -6.42 0.08 17.36
C ASP A 154 -5.61 -0.78 16.38
N PHE A 155 -6.09 -0.95 15.15
CA PHE A 155 -5.32 -1.47 14.03
C PHE A 155 -5.05 -0.32 13.07
N VAL A 156 -3.78 0.08 12.95
CA VAL A 156 -3.37 1.28 12.22
C VAL A 156 -2.55 0.91 10.99
N ILE A 157 -2.86 1.55 9.86
CA ILE A 157 -2.15 1.46 8.59
C ILE A 157 -1.93 2.89 8.09
N PHE A 158 -0.68 3.36 8.02
CA PHE A 158 -0.32 4.72 7.55
C PHE A 158 -1.25 5.80 8.12
N ASN A 159 -1.28 5.93 9.45
CA ASN A 159 -2.13 6.87 10.21
C ASN A 159 -3.65 6.66 10.06
N SER A 160 -4.11 5.68 9.28
CA SER A 160 -5.52 5.35 9.12
C SER A 160 -5.92 4.17 10.02
N PHE A 161 -7.07 4.27 10.66
CA PHE A 161 -7.59 3.26 11.58
C PHE A 161 -8.48 2.27 10.85
N ALA A 162 -7.96 1.07 10.62
CA ALA A 162 -8.75 -0.06 10.09
C ALA A 162 -9.67 -0.63 11.18
N ALA A 163 -9.27 -0.49 12.43
CA ALA A 163 -10.09 -0.70 13.61
C ALA A 163 -9.69 0.36 14.65
N GLN A 164 -10.66 0.99 15.30
CA GLN A 164 -10.40 2.04 16.28
C GLN A 164 -11.13 1.74 17.60
N ASN A 165 -10.40 1.79 18.71
CA ASN A 165 -10.90 1.60 20.07
C ASN A 165 -11.78 0.36 20.24
N VAL A 166 -11.47 -0.73 19.54
CA VAL A 166 -12.25 -1.98 19.61
C VAL A 166 -12.06 -2.61 20.99
N PRO A 167 -13.11 -2.77 21.81
CA PRO A 167 -12.97 -3.39 23.12
C PRO A 167 -12.68 -4.89 22.96
N LEU A 168 -11.70 -5.36 23.71
CA LEU A 168 -11.28 -6.75 23.80
C LEU A 168 -11.71 -7.30 25.16
N GLY A 169 -12.26 -8.51 25.18
CA GLY A 169 -12.55 -9.26 26.41
C GLY A 169 -11.29 -9.83 27.09
N ILE A 170 -10.17 -9.10 27.05
CA ILE A 170 -8.86 -9.56 27.51
C ILE A 170 -8.27 -8.50 28.45
N PRO A 171 -7.83 -8.86 29.67
CA PRO A 171 -7.06 -7.97 30.54
C PRO A 171 -5.76 -7.52 29.88
N PHE A 172 -5.36 -6.27 30.10
CA PHE A 172 -4.19 -5.68 29.44
C PHE A 172 -2.90 -6.41 29.84
N GLU A 173 -2.78 -6.78 31.11
CA GLU A 173 -1.62 -7.44 31.70
C GLU A 173 -1.37 -8.81 31.05
N LYS A 174 -2.43 -9.49 30.63
CA LYS A 174 -2.31 -10.77 29.91
C LYS A 174 -1.58 -10.60 28.57
N LEU A 175 -1.75 -9.47 27.90
CA LEU A 175 -1.14 -9.22 26.59
C LEU A 175 0.38 -9.13 26.68
N LEU A 176 0.92 -8.60 27.79
CA LEU A 176 2.37 -8.43 27.97
C LEU A 176 3.18 -9.71 27.76
N THR A 177 2.56 -10.87 28.00
CA THR A 177 3.19 -12.19 27.91
C THR A 177 2.54 -13.13 26.90
N SER A 178 1.43 -12.71 26.28
CA SER A 178 0.72 -13.52 25.28
C SER A 178 1.55 -13.65 24.01
N SER A 179 1.53 -14.82 23.37
CA SER A 179 2.10 -15.01 22.05
C SER A 179 1.32 -14.27 20.97
N VAL A 180 1.97 -13.98 19.84
CA VAL A 180 1.31 -13.41 18.66
C VAL A 180 0.18 -14.32 18.20
N GLN A 181 0.38 -15.64 18.25
CA GLN A 181 -0.66 -16.61 17.89
C GLN A 181 -1.85 -16.59 18.86
N GLU A 182 -1.61 -16.45 20.17
CA GLU A 182 -2.67 -16.29 21.18
C GLU A 182 -3.47 -15.00 20.94
N ILE A 183 -2.77 -13.88 20.72
CA ILE A 183 -3.42 -12.59 20.42
C ILE A 183 -4.25 -12.69 19.14
N TYR A 184 -3.69 -13.25 18.06
CA TYR A 184 -4.42 -13.50 16.82
C TYR A 184 -5.67 -14.35 17.09
N ASN A 185 -5.55 -15.49 17.77
CA ASN A 185 -6.68 -16.38 18.03
C ASN A 185 -7.82 -15.69 18.80
N LEU A 186 -7.47 -14.80 19.74
CA LEU A 186 -8.44 -14.05 20.54
C LEU A 186 -9.07 -12.88 19.78
N THR A 187 -8.40 -12.35 18.74
CA THR A 187 -8.81 -11.10 18.08
C THR A 187 -9.11 -11.24 16.59
N LYS A 188 -8.93 -12.42 15.98
CA LYS A 188 -9.11 -12.68 14.54
C LYS A 188 -10.49 -12.32 13.98
N ASN A 189 -11.51 -12.29 14.82
CA ASN A 189 -12.88 -11.94 14.44
C ASN A 189 -13.21 -10.45 14.66
N SER A 190 -12.34 -9.72 15.38
CA SER A 190 -12.56 -8.32 15.76
C SER A 190 -11.59 -7.37 15.05
N LEU A 191 -10.44 -7.87 14.62
CA LEU A 191 -9.39 -7.09 13.97
C LEU A 191 -9.13 -7.60 12.54
N PRO A 192 -8.82 -6.70 11.60
CA PRO A 192 -8.58 -7.05 10.20
C PRO A 192 -7.14 -7.59 9.98
N TRP A 193 -6.85 -8.75 10.57
CA TRP A 193 -5.53 -9.40 10.47
C TRP A 193 -5.11 -9.76 9.05
N ASN A 194 -6.04 -9.81 8.10
CA ASN A 194 -5.72 -9.98 6.69
C ASN A 194 -4.81 -8.86 6.16
N TYR A 195 -4.74 -7.69 6.81
CA TYR A 195 -3.83 -6.60 6.45
C TYR A 195 -2.42 -6.72 7.04
N SER A 196 -2.11 -7.75 7.82
CA SER A 196 -0.75 -7.93 8.40
C SER A 196 0.19 -8.70 7.47
N GLY A 197 -0.32 -9.37 6.44
CA GLY A 197 0.44 -10.18 5.50
C GLY A 197 0.32 -9.69 4.07
N TYR A 198 1.25 -10.12 3.22
CA TYR A 198 1.18 -9.96 1.77
C TYR A 198 1.43 -11.30 1.10
N VAL A 199 0.95 -11.47 -0.14
CA VAL A 199 1.18 -12.71 -0.88
C VAL A 199 2.47 -12.59 -1.68
N GLN A 200 3.45 -13.43 -1.36
CA GLN A 200 4.72 -13.46 -2.07
C GLN A 200 4.51 -13.84 -3.55
N ASN A 201 5.33 -13.25 -4.44
CA ASN A 201 5.39 -13.56 -5.86
C ASN A 201 4.10 -13.26 -6.68
N GLN A 202 3.20 -12.41 -6.18
CA GLN A 202 2.01 -11.98 -6.95
C GLN A 202 2.17 -10.62 -7.66
N TYR A 203 3.32 -9.95 -7.49
CA TYR A 203 3.55 -8.61 -8.01
C TYR A 203 4.43 -8.56 -9.26
N ASP A 204 4.81 -9.71 -9.84
CA ASP A 204 5.75 -9.75 -10.98
C ASP A 204 5.25 -8.94 -12.18
N SER A 205 3.95 -8.99 -12.49
CA SER A 205 3.35 -8.21 -13.58
C SER A 205 3.37 -6.71 -13.29
N ASN A 206 3.07 -6.29 -12.04
CA ASN A 206 3.21 -4.89 -11.61
C ASN A 206 4.66 -4.41 -11.80
N ILE A 207 5.62 -5.15 -11.27
CA ILE A 207 7.04 -4.79 -11.32
C ILE A 207 7.55 -4.74 -12.77
N LEU A 208 7.14 -5.69 -13.62
CA LEU A 208 7.48 -5.70 -15.03
C LEU A 208 6.92 -4.46 -15.74
N MET A 209 5.62 -4.17 -15.58
CA MET A 209 4.99 -3.01 -16.19
C MET A 209 5.66 -1.70 -15.74
N VAL A 210 5.91 -1.53 -14.45
CA VAL A 210 6.64 -0.38 -13.89
C VAL A 210 8.02 -0.23 -14.54
N LYS A 211 8.78 -1.32 -14.66
CA LYS A 211 10.09 -1.31 -15.32
C LYS A 211 9.97 -0.93 -16.80
N THR A 212 9.01 -1.49 -17.52
CA THR A 212 8.76 -1.16 -18.93
C THR A 212 8.39 0.30 -19.08
N ILE A 213 7.47 0.85 -18.27
CA ILE A 213 7.12 2.28 -18.34
C ILE A 213 8.37 3.16 -18.15
N ARG A 214 9.20 2.85 -17.13
CA ARG A 214 10.46 3.57 -16.86
C ARG A 214 11.42 3.60 -18.05
N THR A 215 11.51 2.54 -18.87
CA THR A 215 12.41 2.55 -20.04
C THR A 215 11.95 3.51 -21.14
N TYR A 216 10.64 3.78 -21.24
CA TYR A 216 10.05 4.68 -22.22
C TYR A 216 9.96 6.14 -21.76
N LEU A 217 10.04 6.44 -20.45
CA LEU A 217 9.85 7.82 -19.94
C LEU A 217 10.75 8.86 -20.64
N LYS A 218 12.01 8.50 -20.93
CA LYS A 218 12.96 9.39 -21.64
C LYS A 218 12.52 9.79 -23.06
N ASP A 219 11.71 8.93 -23.67
CA ASP A 219 11.22 9.03 -25.04
C ASP A 219 9.82 9.67 -25.09
N ILE A 220 9.22 10.00 -23.93
CA ILE A 220 7.92 10.67 -23.80
C ILE A 220 8.13 12.16 -23.55
N ALA A 221 7.23 12.98 -24.08
CA ALA A 221 7.14 14.40 -23.78
C ALA A 221 5.71 14.79 -23.46
N TYR A 222 5.56 15.69 -22.49
CA TYR A 222 4.27 16.22 -22.10
C TYR A 222 3.83 17.36 -23.00
N GLU A 223 2.63 17.26 -23.58
CA GLU A 223 1.89 18.39 -24.14
C GLU A 223 0.39 18.25 -23.84
N ASN A 224 -0.29 19.38 -23.66
CA ASN A 224 -1.73 19.39 -23.38
C ASN A 224 -2.53 18.78 -24.52
N ASP A 225 -3.64 18.11 -24.18
CA ASP A 225 -4.64 17.59 -25.12
C ASP A 225 -4.10 16.57 -26.15
N ALA A 226 -2.89 16.02 -25.99
CA ALA A 226 -2.30 15.05 -26.92
C ALA A 226 -2.55 13.58 -26.51
N MET A 227 -2.80 12.72 -27.48
CA MET A 227 -2.82 11.25 -27.34
C MET A 227 -2.62 10.54 -28.70
N TYR A 228 -2.60 9.21 -28.72
CA TYR A 228 -2.60 8.42 -29.95
C TYR A 228 -3.94 7.71 -30.16
N ASP A 229 -4.43 7.69 -31.40
CA ASP A 229 -5.67 7.00 -31.81
C ASP A 229 -5.48 5.48 -31.99
N GLU A 230 -6.52 4.78 -32.45
CA GLU A 230 -6.53 3.32 -32.63
C GLU A 230 -5.45 2.78 -33.60
N ILE A 231 -4.93 3.62 -34.50
CA ILE A 231 -3.91 3.27 -35.48
C ILE A 231 -2.53 3.88 -35.17
N GLY A 232 -2.39 4.56 -34.02
CA GLY A 232 -1.13 5.13 -33.58
C GLY A 232 -0.79 6.48 -34.22
N LYS A 233 -1.79 7.27 -34.61
CA LYS A 233 -1.59 8.67 -35.04
C LYS A 233 -1.80 9.61 -33.86
N ASN A 234 -0.92 10.61 -33.73
CA ASN A 234 -1.04 11.61 -32.68
C ASN A 234 -2.20 12.58 -32.97
N ILE A 235 -3.17 12.65 -32.07
CA ILE A 235 -4.38 13.45 -32.21
C ILE A 235 -4.73 14.18 -30.92
N SER A 236 -5.52 15.25 -31.07
CA SER A 236 -6.13 15.97 -29.96
C SER A 236 -7.21 15.11 -29.28
N ILE A 237 -7.16 14.98 -27.95
CA ILE A 237 -8.18 14.30 -27.14
C ILE A 237 -9.52 15.03 -27.27
N THR A 238 -9.53 16.35 -27.26
CA THR A 238 -10.77 17.13 -27.27
C THR A 238 -11.39 17.22 -28.66
N LYS A 239 -10.56 17.38 -29.71
CA LYS A 239 -11.04 17.64 -31.08
C LYS A 239 -11.00 16.42 -31.99
N GLY A 240 -10.16 15.43 -31.70
CA GLY A 240 -9.93 14.28 -32.59
C GLY A 240 -9.13 14.61 -33.85
N THR A 241 -8.66 15.85 -34.01
CA THR A 241 -7.84 16.29 -35.14
C THR A 241 -6.37 15.96 -34.93
N LEU A 242 -5.56 15.94 -35.99
CA LEU A 242 -4.11 15.73 -35.89
C LEU A 242 -3.48 16.72 -34.89
N HIS A 243 -2.69 16.20 -33.96
CA HIS A 243 -1.87 16.99 -33.06
C HIS A 243 -0.50 17.19 -33.68
N ILE A 244 0.01 18.42 -33.65
CA ILE A 244 1.33 18.78 -34.17
C ILE A 244 2.22 19.06 -32.95
N PRO A 245 3.18 18.16 -32.63
CA PRO A 245 4.15 18.37 -31.57
C PRO A 245 4.88 19.70 -31.68
N GLU A 246 5.18 20.31 -30.53
CA GLU A 246 6.11 21.43 -30.47
C GLU A 246 7.49 21.01 -30.99
N GLU A 247 8.24 21.94 -31.60
CA GLU A 247 9.54 21.66 -32.22
C GLU A 247 10.51 20.93 -31.27
N ARG A 248 10.54 21.33 -29.99
CA ARG A 248 11.38 20.72 -28.95
C ARG A 248 11.05 19.26 -28.63
N ASN A 249 9.84 18.81 -28.98
CA ASN A 249 9.31 17.48 -28.70
C ASN A 249 9.26 16.60 -29.95
N LYS A 250 9.74 17.08 -31.11
CA LYS A 250 9.87 16.26 -32.31
C LYS A 250 10.71 15.01 -32.05
N GLY A 251 10.26 13.88 -32.59
CA GLY A 251 10.91 12.59 -32.39
C GLY A 251 10.61 11.91 -31.06
N LYS A 252 9.77 12.50 -30.19
CA LYS A 252 9.28 11.89 -28.96
C LYS A 252 7.81 11.47 -29.07
N LEU A 253 7.39 10.61 -28.15
CA LEU A 253 5.98 10.32 -27.92
C LEU A 253 5.35 11.48 -27.14
N VAL A 254 4.62 12.33 -27.85
CA VAL A 254 3.91 13.46 -27.23
C VAL A 254 2.55 13.04 -26.68
N LEU A 255 2.36 13.19 -25.38
CA LEU A 255 1.19 12.75 -24.63
C LEU A 255 0.79 13.80 -23.58
N SER A 256 -0.50 13.97 -23.36
CA SER A 256 -1.01 14.67 -22.17
C SER A 256 -1.09 13.73 -20.96
N SER A 257 -1.54 14.24 -19.81
CA SER A 257 -1.83 13.44 -18.61
C SER A 257 -2.75 12.24 -18.92
N CYS A 258 -3.93 12.53 -19.50
CA CYS A 258 -4.90 11.52 -19.89
C CYS A 258 -4.43 10.68 -21.10
N GLY A 259 -3.66 11.28 -22.00
CA GLY A 259 -3.03 10.57 -23.11
C GLY A 259 -2.01 9.53 -22.65
N PHE A 260 -1.22 9.85 -21.61
CA PHE A 260 -0.26 8.92 -21.00
C PHE A 260 -0.97 7.76 -20.31
N VAL A 261 -2.04 8.04 -19.57
CA VAL A 261 -2.86 6.99 -18.97
C VAL A 261 -3.44 6.06 -20.04
N LYS A 262 -3.95 6.61 -21.15
CA LYS A 262 -4.39 5.80 -22.30
C LYS A 262 -3.25 4.98 -22.89
N TRP A 263 -2.06 5.56 -23.08
CA TRP A 263 -0.88 4.85 -23.61
C TRP A 263 -0.49 3.63 -22.76
N VAL A 264 -0.58 3.73 -21.42
CA VAL A 264 -0.38 2.58 -20.54
C VAL A 264 -1.47 1.52 -20.73
N VAL A 265 -2.72 1.91 -20.85
CA VAL A 265 -3.81 0.94 -21.07
C VAL A 265 -3.72 0.28 -22.44
N ASP A 266 -3.38 1.05 -23.47
CA ASP A 266 -3.16 0.58 -24.83
C ASP A 266 -2.07 -0.48 -24.91
N GLY A 267 -1.00 -0.35 -24.12
CA GLY A 267 0.05 -1.37 -24.03
C GLY A 267 -0.42 -2.72 -23.49
N LEU A 268 -1.56 -2.78 -22.80
CA LEU A 268 -2.22 -4.04 -22.40
C LEU A 268 -3.25 -4.51 -23.43
N VAL A 269 -3.85 -3.59 -24.17
CA VAL A 269 -4.93 -3.86 -25.11
C VAL A 269 -4.40 -4.32 -26.46
N ASP A 270 -3.43 -3.62 -27.03
CA ASP A 270 -2.89 -3.89 -28.37
C ASP A 270 -2.37 -5.32 -28.54
N PRO A 271 -1.63 -5.92 -27.59
CA PRO A 271 -1.19 -7.32 -27.70
C PRO A 271 -2.32 -8.35 -27.80
N ILE A 272 -3.55 -7.98 -27.43
CA ILE A 272 -4.73 -8.85 -27.44
C ILE A 272 -5.65 -8.51 -28.62
N ALA A 273 -5.88 -7.22 -28.87
CA ALA A 273 -6.84 -6.72 -29.85
C ALA A 273 -6.21 -6.39 -31.22
N GLY A 274 -4.88 -6.28 -31.31
CA GLY A 274 -4.15 -5.87 -32.51
C GLY A 274 -4.40 -4.41 -32.94
N SER A 275 -4.92 -3.59 -32.03
CA SER A 275 -5.12 -2.15 -32.22
C SER A 275 -5.21 -1.44 -30.87
N TYR A 276 -4.97 -0.13 -30.87
CA TYR A 276 -5.17 0.71 -29.69
C TYR A 276 -6.65 1.07 -29.48
N LEU A 277 -7.00 1.56 -28.30
CA LEU A 277 -8.37 1.97 -27.99
C LEU A 277 -8.80 3.19 -28.83
N LYS A 278 -10.03 3.14 -29.32
CA LYS A 278 -10.66 4.25 -30.06
C LYS A 278 -10.98 5.41 -29.13
N ARG A 279 -10.79 6.65 -29.62
CA ARG A 279 -11.12 7.89 -28.89
C ARG A 279 -12.59 7.99 -28.50
N GLY A 280 -13.50 7.76 -29.45
CA GLY A 280 -14.92 8.09 -29.33
C GLY A 280 -15.56 7.49 -28.06
N PRO A 281 -15.47 6.18 -27.83
CA PRO A 281 -16.02 5.56 -26.62
C PRO A 281 -15.41 6.04 -25.30
N LEU A 282 -14.20 6.60 -25.31
CA LEU A 282 -13.49 7.00 -24.09
C LEU A 282 -13.94 8.36 -23.54
N ILE A 283 -14.49 9.23 -24.40
CA ILE A 283 -14.99 10.55 -24.01
C ILE A 283 -16.47 10.55 -23.56
N GLU A 284 -17.13 9.39 -23.62
CA GLU A 284 -18.52 9.25 -23.23
C GLU A 284 -18.71 9.46 -21.73
N SER A 285 -19.75 10.23 -21.36
CA SER A 285 -20.00 10.54 -19.95
C SER A 285 -20.42 9.31 -19.15
N THR A 286 -19.85 9.20 -17.94
CA THR A 286 -20.13 8.12 -16.98
C THR A 286 -20.95 8.58 -15.79
N VAL A 287 -21.22 9.89 -15.71
CA VAL A 287 -22.00 10.53 -14.65
C VAL A 287 -23.23 11.17 -15.26
N GLU A 288 -24.40 10.80 -14.72
CA GLU A 288 -25.66 11.46 -15.05
C GLU A 288 -25.93 12.60 -14.07
N TYR A 289 -26.13 13.81 -14.59
CA TYR A 289 -26.56 14.97 -13.81
C TYR A 289 -28.02 15.30 -14.10
N ASN A 290 -28.71 15.87 -13.12
CA ASN A 290 -29.98 16.54 -13.38
C ASN A 290 -29.71 17.75 -14.31
N PRO A 291 -30.28 17.78 -15.53
CA PRO A 291 -29.99 18.84 -16.51
C PRO A 291 -30.33 20.24 -16.02
N THR A 292 -31.32 20.38 -15.13
CA THR A 292 -31.74 21.69 -14.60
C THR A 292 -30.96 22.12 -13.36
N GLY A 293 -30.10 21.24 -12.82
CA GLY A 293 -29.26 21.53 -11.66
C GLY A 293 -28.01 22.33 -12.03
N TYR A 294 -27.45 23.07 -11.08
CA TYR A 294 -26.22 23.86 -11.27
C TYR A 294 -25.07 23.03 -11.86
N GLN A 295 -24.84 21.82 -11.33
CA GLN A 295 -23.79 20.91 -11.82
C GLN A 295 -24.07 20.40 -13.25
N GLY A 296 -25.34 20.16 -13.61
CA GLY A 296 -25.72 19.77 -14.97
C GLY A 296 -25.48 20.89 -15.98
N ASN A 297 -25.88 22.12 -15.64
CA ASN A 297 -25.65 23.30 -16.48
C ASN A 297 -24.15 23.60 -16.67
N LEU A 298 -23.35 23.46 -15.61
CA LEU A 298 -21.89 23.62 -15.69
C LEU A 298 -21.27 22.55 -16.58
N ASN A 299 -21.60 21.28 -16.37
CA ASN A 299 -21.04 20.17 -17.14
C ASN A 299 -21.42 20.23 -18.63
N ASN A 300 -22.62 20.75 -18.95
CA ASN A 300 -23.04 21.00 -20.33
C ASN A 300 -22.22 22.11 -21.01
N SER A 301 -21.69 23.06 -20.23
CA SER A 301 -20.89 24.17 -20.75
C SER A 301 -19.42 23.78 -20.95
N PHE A 302 -18.88 22.95 -20.06
CA PHE A 302 -17.57 22.31 -20.19
C PHE A 302 -17.53 21.04 -19.33
N ASN A 303 -16.93 19.95 -19.83
CA ASN A 303 -16.92 18.67 -19.12
C ASN A 303 -16.12 18.78 -17.81
N THR A 304 -16.81 18.76 -16.67
CA THR A 304 -16.20 18.84 -15.33
C THR A 304 -15.67 17.49 -14.85
N ASN A 305 -16.04 16.40 -15.51
CA ASN A 305 -15.70 15.02 -15.14
C ASN A 305 -14.73 14.36 -16.12
N PHE A 306 -14.04 15.15 -16.95
CA PHE A 306 -13.30 14.61 -18.09
C PHE A 306 -12.38 13.44 -17.72
N SER A 307 -11.47 13.61 -16.76
CA SER A 307 -10.55 12.53 -16.38
C SER A 307 -11.24 11.38 -15.63
N LEU A 308 -12.37 11.62 -14.96
CA LEU A 308 -13.18 10.57 -14.32
C LEU A 308 -13.85 9.66 -15.36
N ASP A 309 -14.49 10.27 -16.36
CA ASP A 309 -15.11 9.53 -17.46
C ASP A 309 -14.05 8.75 -18.24
N TRP A 310 -12.91 9.39 -18.49
CA TRP A 310 -11.78 8.83 -19.22
C TRP A 310 -11.21 7.57 -18.55
N THR A 311 -10.87 7.63 -17.26
CA THR A 311 -10.26 6.48 -16.55
C THR A 311 -11.24 5.32 -16.43
N ARG A 312 -12.53 5.58 -16.18
CA ARG A 312 -13.59 4.57 -16.14
C ARG A 312 -13.76 3.86 -17.47
N ASN A 313 -13.85 4.61 -18.56
CA ASN A 313 -14.01 4.04 -19.89
C ASN A 313 -12.76 3.26 -20.32
N LEU A 314 -11.56 3.73 -19.98
CA LEU A 314 -10.32 2.97 -20.20
C LEU A 314 -10.31 1.64 -19.44
N ALA A 315 -10.66 1.65 -18.16
CA ALA A 315 -10.73 0.43 -17.35
C ALA A 315 -11.78 -0.56 -17.90
N ALA A 316 -12.96 -0.05 -18.29
CA ALA A 316 -14.00 -0.87 -18.90
C ALA A 316 -13.58 -1.46 -20.25
N ALA A 317 -12.86 -0.70 -21.07
CA ALA A 317 -12.34 -1.16 -22.35
C ALA A 317 -11.26 -2.23 -22.17
N ALA A 318 -10.33 -2.03 -21.23
CA ALA A 318 -9.30 -3.02 -20.88
C ALA A 318 -9.94 -4.35 -20.42
N LEU A 319 -10.96 -4.27 -19.56
CA LEU A 319 -11.72 -5.44 -19.13
C LEU A 319 -12.43 -6.11 -20.33
N SER A 320 -13.02 -5.32 -21.22
CA SER A 320 -13.75 -5.83 -22.38
C SER A 320 -12.88 -6.66 -23.32
N VAL A 321 -11.69 -6.14 -23.63
CA VAL A 321 -10.71 -6.81 -24.48
C VAL A 321 -10.26 -8.11 -23.82
N ARG A 322 -9.93 -8.06 -22.54
CA ARG A 322 -9.45 -9.22 -21.78
C ARG A 322 -10.51 -10.31 -21.62
N ALA A 323 -11.77 -9.91 -21.39
CA ALA A 323 -12.90 -10.83 -21.25
C ALA A 323 -13.47 -11.30 -22.60
N LYS A 324 -12.97 -10.77 -23.73
CA LYS A 324 -13.51 -11.00 -25.09
C LYS A 324 -15.02 -10.72 -25.18
N LYS A 325 -15.49 -9.72 -24.43
CA LYS A 325 -16.90 -9.30 -24.37
C LYS A 325 -16.95 -7.80 -24.14
N THR A 326 -17.81 -7.10 -24.87
CA THR A 326 -18.01 -5.66 -24.68
C THR A 326 -18.75 -5.39 -23.37
N TYR A 327 -18.12 -4.60 -22.50
CA TYR A 327 -18.73 -4.02 -21.31
C TYR A 327 -18.68 -2.50 -21.40
N LEU A 328 -19.79 -1.85 -21.05
CA LEU A 328 -19.81 -0.42 -20.77
C LEU A 328 -19.45 -0.19 -19.31
N TYR A 329 -18.96 1.00 -18.95
CA TYR A 329 -18.55 1.33 -17.58
C TYR A 329 -19.55 0.82 -16.52
N LYS A 330 -20.85 1.08 -16.72
CA LYS A 330 -21.95 0.70 -15.81
C LYS A 330 -22.04 -0.80 -15.50
N ASP A 331 -21.46 -1.65 -16.34
CA ASP A 331 -21.54 -3.11 -16.26
C ASP A 331 -20.26 -3.76 -15.68
N THR A 332 -19.24 -2.96 -15.33
CA THR A 332 -17.89 -3.50 -15.03
C THR A 332 -17.50 -3.52 -13.57
N GLY A 333 -18.08 -2.65 -12.74
CA GLY A 333 -17.67 -2.50 -11.34
C GLY A 333 -16.19 -2.13 -11.15
N VAL A 334 -15.57 -1.45 -12.13
CA VAL A 334 -14.13 -1.08 -12.11
C VAL A 334 -13.77 -0.01 -11.08
N ASP A 335 -14.74 0.72 -10.57
CA ASP A 335 -14.51 1.71 -9.50
C ASP A 335 -14.02 1.02 -8.24
N VAL A 336 -13.00 1.61 -7.61
CA VAL A 336 -12.57 1.21 -6.27
C VAL A 336 -13.48 1.89 -5.26
N THR A 337 -14.24 1.07 -4.54
CA THR A 337 -15.25 1.51 -3.55
C THR A 337 -15.06 0.84 -2.19
N VAL A 338 -13.88 0.26 -1.94
CA VAL A 338 -13.58 -0.39 -0.65
C VAL A 338 -13.39 0.67 0.43
N GLU A 339 -13.90 0.41 1.64
CA GLU A 339 -13.85 1.34 2.77
C GLU A 339 -13.22 0.65 3.99
N PRO A 340 -11.89 0.43 3.97
CA PRO A 340 -11.23 -0.35 5.02
C PRO A 340 -10.98 0.46 6.31
N PHE A 341 -11.29 1.76 6.34
CA PHE A 341 -10.94 2.65 7.45
C PHE A 341 -12.15 3.38 8.01
N THR A 342 -12.11 3.65 9.31
CA THR A 342 -13.16 4.38 10.04
C THR A 342 -12.72 5.79 10.43
N ALA A 343 -11.42 5.99 10.63
CA ALA A 343 -10.83 7.27 11.00
C ALA A 343 -9.41 7.40 10.46
N VAL A 344 -8.87 8.62 10.48
CA VAL A 344 -7.48 8.94 10.13
C VAL A 344 -6.90 9.93 11.14
N TYR A 345 -5.63 9.76 11.47
CA TYR A 345 -4.87 10.69 12.28
C TYR A 345 -4.30 11.80 11.39
N THR A 346 -4.77 13.03 11.62
CA THR A 346 -4.36 14.22 10.87
C THR A 346 -3.61 15.20 11.78
N SER A 347 -3.10 16.30 11.22
CA SER A 347 -2.54 17.41 12.00
C SER A 347 -3.54 18.05 12.96
N LYS A 348 -4.84 17.87 12.76
CA LYS A 348 -5.93 18.34 13.63
C LYS A 348 -6.36 17.30 14.67
N GLY A 349 -5.65 16.17 14.75
CA GLY A 349 -6.02 15.02 15.56
C GLY A 349 -6.79 13.96 14.75
N VAL A 350 -7.44 13.04 15.46
CA VAL A 350 -8.19 11.95 14.82
C VAL A 350 -9.52 12.46 14.28
N THR A 351 -9.78 12.22 12.99
CA THR A 351 -11.02 12.56 12.32
C THR A 351 -11.62 11.32 11.68
N ASN A 352 -12.95 11.22 11.69
CA ASN A 352 -13.63 10.15 10.96
C ASN A 352 -13.41 10.34 9.46
N THR A 353 -13.17 9.24 8.75
CA THR A 353 -13.08 9.30 7.29
C THR A 353 -14.48 9.32 6.68
N ALA A 354 -14.65 10.06 5.59
CA ALA A 354 -15.88 10.04 4.80
C ALA A 354 -16.03 8.73 3.98
N GLY A 355 -15.00 7.89 3.93
CA GLY A 355 -14.97 6.71 3.08
C GLY A 355 -14.87 7.08 1.60
N TYR A 356 -15.45 6.23 0.75
CA TYR A 356 -15.59 6.46 -0.67
C TYR A 356 -16.82 7.33 -0.95
N ILE A 357 -16.61 8.50 -1.58
CA ILE A 357 -17.72 9.33 -2.05
C ILE A 357 -18.00 9.01 -3.51
N LYS A 358 -19.22 8.54 -3.81
CA LYS A 358 -19.65 8.19 -5.18
C LYS A 358 -19.35 9.33 -6.17
N ASN A 359 -18.74 8.98 -7.31
CA ASN A 359 -18.34 9.91 -8.38
C ASN A 359 -17.36 11.03 -7.93
N THR A 360 -16.77 10.91 -6.74
CA THR A 360 -15.84 11.90 -6.18
C THR A 360 -14.52 11.24 -5.78
N GLY A 361 -14.56 10.07 -5.15
CA GLY A 361 -13.39 9.31 -4.74
C GLY A 361 -13.04 9.47 -3.26
N TYR A 362 -11.75 9.31 -2.95
CA TYR A 362 -11.17 9.30 -1.61
C TYR A 362 -10.42 10.59 -1.31
N GLN A 363 -10.30 10.93 -0.02
CA GLN A 363 -9.48 12.05 0.44
C GLN A 363 -7.99 11.68 0.37
N PRO A 364 -7.07 12.62 0.05
CA PRO A 364 -5.65 12.33 0.00
C PRO A 364 -5.08 11.72 1.29
N ASP A 365 -5.58 12.14 2.46
CA ASP A 365 -5.10 11.70 3.79
C ASP A 365 -5.18 10.18 4.00
N ASN A 366 -6.11 9.47 3.36
CA ASN A 366 -6.27 8.02 3.50
C ASN A 366 -5.71 7.23 2.30
N LEU A 367 -5.21 7.91 1.27
CA LEU A 367 -4.86 7.29 -0.01
C LEU A 367 -3.71 6.28 0.13
N LYS A 368 -2.67 6.61 0.91
CA LYS A 368 -1.52 5.72 1.11
C LYS A 368 -1.93 4.42 1.80
N ALA A 369 -2.75 4.54 2.83
CA ALA A 369 -3.30 3.41 3.58
C ALA A 369 -4.21 2.54 2.69
N LEU A 370 -5.04 3.18 1.86
CA LEU A 370 -5.90 2.49 0.90
C LEU A 370 -5.07 1.70 -0.12
N LEU A 371 -4.03 2.32 -0.68
CA LEU A 371 -3.14 1.66 -1.64
C LEU A 371 -2.40 0.46 -1.03
N TYR A 372 -2.05 0.52 0.26
CA TYR A 372 -1.50 -0.62 0.99
C TYR A 372 -2.50 -1.79 1.09
N VAL A 373 -3.74 -1.49 1.49
CA VAL A 373 -4.82 -2.49 1.54
C VAL A 373 -5.05 -3.11 0.16
N LEU A 374 -5.12 -2.27 -0.87
CA LEU A 374 -5.31 -2.69 -2.25
C LEU A 374 -4.16 -3.56 -2.76
N ALA A 375 -2.90 -3.28 -2.41
CA ALA A 375 -1.80 -4.16 -2.75
C ALA A 375 -1.92 -5.54 -2.10
N ILE A 376 -2.50 -5.65 -0.90
CA ILE A 376 -2.71 -6.92 -0.21
C ILE A 376 -3.90 -7.68 -0.81
N THR A 377 -5.03 -7.00 -1.03
CA THR A 377 -6.29 -7.64 -1.43
C THR A 377 -6.43 -7.84 -2.94
N GLU A 378 -5.76 -7.01 -3.74
CA GLU A 378 -5.83 -6.96 -5.21
C GLU A 378 -4.40 -6.87 -5.81
N PRO A 379 -3.50 -7.82 -5.52
CA PRO A 379 -2.05 -7.72 -5.81
C PRO A 379 -1.70 -7.74 -7.30
N ASP A 380 -2.62 -8.14 -8.17
CA ASP A 380 -2.47 -8.19 -9.62
C ASP A 380 -3.12 -7.01 -10.34
N TYR A 381 -3.55 -5.97 -9.62
CA TYR A 381 -4.13 -4.75 -10.17
C TYR A 381 -3.20 -3.55 -10.05
N PHE A 382 -3.33 -2.65 -11.02
CA PHE A 382 -2.89 -1.26 -10.91
C PHE A 382 -4.11 -0.35 -11.04
N TYR A 383 -3.92 0.93 -10.71
CA TYR A 383 -5.04 1.86 -10.58
C TYR A 383 -4.82 3.08 -11.45
N LEU A 384 -5.88 3.49 -12.15
CA LEU A 384 -5.94 4.81 -12.73
C LEU A 384 -6.57 5.75 -11.71
N ALA A 385 -5.92 6.87 -11.46
CA ALA A 385 -6.38 7.91 -10.56
C ALA A 385 -6.92 9.08 -11.37
N ALA A 386 -8.21 9.39 -11.24
CA ALA A 386 -8.79 10.65 -11.70
C ALA A 386 -8.79 11.64 -10.53
N ILE A 387 -8.16 12.80 -10.73
CA ILE A 387 -7.90 13.76 -9.65
C ILE A 387 -8.90 14.90 -9.75
N ARG A 388 -9.77 15.00 -8.73
CA ARG A 388 -10.71 16.09 -8.56
C ARG A 388 -10.05 17.22 -7.82
N GLN A 389 -10.09 18.42 -8.38
CA GLN A 389 -9.52 19.60 -7.75
C GLN A 389 -10.33 20.85 -8.08
N THR A 390 -10.04 21.93 -7.38
CA THR A 390 -10.56 23.25 -7.72
C THR A 390 -10.03 23.68 -9.08
N ASP A 391 -10.90 24.18 -9.96
CA ASP A 391 -10.48 24.66 -11.27
C ASP A 391 -9.51 25.85 -11.12
N ARG A 392 -8.51 25.90 -12.00
CA ARG A 392 -7.47 26.94 -11.96
C ARG A 392 -8.03 28.31 -12.36
N LYS A 393 -9.14 28.35 -13.10
CA LYS A 393 -9.77 29.59 -13.58
C LYS A 393 -10.95 30.01 -12.71
N SER A 394 -11.58 29.08 -11.99
CA SER A 394 -12.69 29.37 -11.09
C SER A 394 -12.62 28.60 -9.77
N SER A 395 -12.51 29.33 -8.66
CA SER A 395 -12.41 28.75 -7.31
C SER A 395 -13.66 28.03 -6.83
N GLU A 396 -14.81 28.30 -7.46
CA GLU A 396 -16.11 27.73 -7.12
C GLU A 396 -16.40 26.42 -7.86
N VAL A 397 -15.64 26.14 -8.92
CA VAL A 397 -15.83 24.94 -9.74
C VAL A 397 -14.82 23.88 -9.33
N LYS A 398 -15.31 22.64 -9.22
CA LYS A 398 -14.46 21.46 -9.03
C LYS A 398 -14.48 20.64 -10.32
N VAL A 399 -13.31 20.18 -10.74
CA VAL A 399 -13.09 19.51 -12.02
C VAL A 399 -12.17 18.30 -11.88
N PHE A 400 -12.38 17.30 -12.72
CA PHE A 400 -11.50 16.16 -12.97
C PHE A 400 -10.75 16.40 -14.28
N ASN A 401 -9.52 16.91 -14.18
CA ASN A 401 -8.69 17.24 -15.35
C ASN A 401 -7.39 16.45 -15.42
N ASP A 402 -6.84 16.09 -14.27
CA ASP A 402 -5.54 15.41 -14.18
C ASP A 402 -5.78 13.91 -13.91
N ALA A 403 -4.87 13.07 -14.43
CA ALA A 403 -4.94 11.63 -14.26
C ALA A 403 -3.55 11.02 -14.03
N ALA A 404 -3.49 9.98 -13.22
CA ALA A 404 -2.24 9.27 -12.92
C ALA A 404 -2.41 7.75 -13.00
N VAL A 405 -1.31 7.04 -13.15
CA VAL A 405 -1.22 5.59 -13.05
C VAL A 405 -0.48 5.23 -11.77
N ILE A 406 -1.09 4.39 -10.92
CA ILE A 406 -0.56 4.03 -9.62
C ILE A 406 -0.39 2.51 -9.53
N PHE A 407 0.82 2.07 -9.19
CA PHE A 407 1.18 0.67 -8.95
C PHE A 407 1.58 0.50 -7.48
N PRO A 408 0.68 0.03 -6.62
CA PRO A 408 1.04 -0.38 -5.27
C PRO A 408 1.47 -1.86 -5.27
N PHE A 409 2.64 -2.17 -4.76
CA PHE A 409 3.17 -3.55 -4.76
C PHE A 409 4.13 -3.81 -3.61
N PHE A 410 4.34 -5.08 -3.27
CA PHE A 410 5.41 -5.50 -2.38
C PHE A 410 6.57 -6.05 -3.19
N ASP A 411 7.80 -5.69 -2.80
CA ASP A 411 9.00 -6.28 -3.39
C ASP A 411 9.32 -7.68 -2.81
N LYS A 412 10.40 -8.29 -3.27
CA LYS A 412 10.85 -9.62 -2.82
C LYS A 412 11.23 -9.66 -1.32
N ASN A 413 11.54 -8.52 -0.72
CA ASN A 413 11.87 -8.42 0.70
C ASN A 413 10.61 -8.23 1.57
N GLY A 414 9.47 -7.94 0.94
CA GLY A 414 8.21 -7.59 1.60
C GLY A 414 8.09 -6.12 1.93
N THR A 415 8.89 -5.26 1.30
CA THR A 415 8.77 -3.81 1.43
C THR A 415 7.65 -3.33 0.53
N PHE A 416 6.75 -2.51 1.08
CA PHE A 416 5.68 -1.89 0.32
C PHE A 416 6.18 -0.68 -0.48
N HIS A 417 5.85 -0.67 -1.78
CA HIS A 417 6.21 0.38 -2.73
C HIS A 417 4.97 0.92 -3.42
N ILE A 418 5.02 2.21 -3.79
CA ILE A 418 4.02 2.85 -4.65
C ILE A 418 4.77 3.57 -5.77
N SER A 419 4.64 3.10 -7.00
CA SER A 419 5.08 3.83 -8.19
C SER A 419 3.92 4.64 -8.75
N VAL A 420 4.10 5.95 -8.88
CA VAL A 420 3.11 6.87 -9.43
C VAL A 420 3.66 7.47 -10.72
N PHE A 421 2.89 7.39 -11.80
CA PHE A 421 3.22 8.04 -13.06
C PHE A 421 2.15 9.06 -13.42
N MET A 422 2.57 10.28 -13.71
CA MET A 422 1.70 11.40 -14.08
C MET A 422 2.45 12.24 -15.10
N ASP A 423 1.74 12.74 -16.11
CA ASP A 423 2.29 13.67 -17.12
C ASP A 423 3.54 13.13 -17.87
N GLY A 424 3.67 11.81 -17.99
CA GLY A 424 4.83 11.19 -18.65
C GLY A 424 6.09 11.12 -17.78
N GLU A 425 5.97 11.33 -16.47
CA GLU A 425 7.07 11.24 -15.50
C GLU A 425 6.72 10.28 -14.35
N GLU A 426 7.73 9.77 -13.65
CA GLU A 426 7.55 9.04 -12.39
C GLU A 426 7.72 10.00 -11.21
N LEU A 427 6.74 9.99 -10.31
CA LEU A 427 6.75 10.77 -9.08
C LEU A 427 6.97 9.86 -7.87
N LYS A 428 7.78 10.34 -6.91
CA LYS A 428 7.79 9.75 -5.57
C LYS A 428 6.41 9.97 -4.94
N TYR A 429 5.90 8.99 -4.19
CA TYR A 429 4.59 9.10 -3.57
C TYR A 429 4.45 10.36 -2.69
N ASN A 430 5.48 10.72 -1.91
CA ASN A 430 5.45 11.93 -1.07
C ASN A 430 5.31 13.22 -1.89
N ASP A 431 5.83 13.27 -3.12
CA ASP A 431 5.70 14.44 -3.99
C ASP A 431 4.33 14.48 -4.67
N PHE A 432 3.79 13.30 -5.02
CA PHE A 432 2.40 13.16 -5.45
C PHE A 432 1.41 13.58 -4.34
N GLU A 433 1.62 13.14 -3.11
CA GLU A 433 0.81 13.53 -1.94
C GLU A 433 0.85 15.04 -1.70
N LYS A 434 2.03 15.67 -1.74
CA LYS A 434 2.15 17.13 -1.67
C LYS A 434 1.39 17.83 -2.79
N TYR A 435 1.42 17.30 -4.01
CA TYR A 435 0.65 17.82 -5.13
C TYR A 435 -0.86 17.76 -4.84
N LEU A 436 -1.36 16.63 -4.32
CA LEU A 436 -2.78 16.47 -3.97
C LEU A 436 -3.21 17.44 -2.85
N VAL A 437 -2.40 17.58 -1.80
CA VAL A 437 -2.74 18.43 -0.63
C VAL A 437 -2.69 19.92 -0.97
N LYS A 438 -1.84 20.35 -1.91
CA LYS A 438 -1.82 21.73 -2.40
C LYS A 438 -3.12 22.09 -3.14
N SER A 439 -3.75 21.13 -3.78
CA SER A 439 -5.05 21.31 -4.43
C SER A 439 -6.15 21.38 -3.38
N LYS A 440 -6.74 22.56 -3.16
CA LYS A 440 -7.87 22.74 -2.23
C LYS A 440 -9.03 21.79 -2.59
N ASP A 441 -9.60 21.15 -1.58
CA ASP A 441 -10.70 20.17 -1.68
C ASP A 441 -10.45 19.05 -2.70
N CYS A 442 -9.22 18.52 -2.69
CA CYS A 442 -8.81 17.45 -3.58
C CYS A 442 -9.42 16.11 -3.20
N PHE A 443 -9.86 15.35 -4.20
CA PHE A 443 -10.25 13.95 -4.07
C PHE A 443 -9.65 13.13 -5.20
N VAL A 444 -9.37 11.86 -4.94
CA VAL A 444 -8.82 10.92 -5.93
C VAL A 444 -9.80 9.78 -6.13
N HIS A 445 -10.35 9.68 -7.33
CA HIS A 445 -11.17 8.53 -7.72
C HIS A 445 -10.26 7.49 -8.39
N LEU A 446 -10.33 6.25 -7.92
CA LEU A 446 -9.52 5.14 -8.42
C LEU A 446 -10.38 4.17 -9.23
N THR A 447 -9.87 3.75 -10.38
CA THR A 447 -10.41 2.62 -11.16
C THR A 447 -9.35 1.54 -11.32
N ARG A 448 -9.72 0.28 -11.10
CA ARG A 448 -8.78 -0.85 -11.13
C ARG A 448 -8.65 -1.45 -12.54
N ILE A 449 -7.42 -1.82 -12.92
CA ILE A 449 -7.12 -2.56 -14.14
C ILE A 449 -6.15 -3.68 -13.80
N LYS A 450 -6.40 -4.90 -14.28
CA LYS A 450 -5.49 -6.01 -14.01
C LYS A 450 -4.21 -5.85 -14.83
N THR A 451 -3.07 -6.02 -14.16
CA THR A 451 -1.75 -6.09 -14.77
C THR A 451 -1.57 -7.35 -15.61
N SER A 452 -0.56 -7.33 -16.49
CA SER A 452 -0.18 -8.45 -17.32
C SER A 452 1.31 -8.38 -17.64
N SER A 453 1.96 -9.54 -17.75
CA SER A 453 3.30 -9.64 -18.33
C SER A 453 3.30 -9.39 -19.85
N ASN A 454 2.14 -9.52 -20.51
CA ASN A 454 1.94 -9.21 -21.92
C ASN A 454 1.64 -7.70 -22.07
N PHE A 455 2.61 -6.85 -21.74
CA PHE A 455 2.52 -5.39 -21.78
C PHE A 455 3.55 -4.81 -22.76
N TYR A 456 3.06 -4.28 -23.89
CA TYR A 456 3.86 -3.77 -24.99
C TYR A 456 3.31 -2.40 -25.44
N PRO A 457 3.58 -1.34 -24.67
CA PRO A 457 3.10 -0.02 -25.04
C PRO A 457 3.81 0.48 -26.31
N MET A 458 3.16 1.40 -27.02
CA MET A 458 3.70 1.98 -28.24
C MET A 458 5.07 2.63 -28.00
N GLY A 459 6.05 2.30 -28.84
CA GLY A 459 7.36 2.96 -28.87
C GLY A 459 7.52 3.93 -30.03
N ILE A 460 8.65 4.65 -30.06
CA ILE A 460 9.07 5.42 -31.25
C ILE A 460 9.48 4.41 -32.34
N LYS A 461 8.86 4.47 -33.52
CA LYS A 461 9.27 3.64 -34.67
C LYS A 461 10.68 4.04 -35.11
N GLY A 462 11.62 3.08 -35.12
CA GLY A 462 12.98 3.27 -35.64
C GLY A 462 14.15 3.24 -34.63
N LYS A 463 13.97 2.61 -33.47
CA LYS A 463 15.09 2.15 -32.62
C LYS A 463 15.19 0.63 -32.67
#